data_AF-A0A927MBX3-F1
#
_entry.id   AF-A0A927MBX3-F1
#
_cell.length_a   1.000
_cell.length_b   1.000
_cell.length_c   1.000
_cell.angle_alpha   90.00
_cell.angle_beta   90.00
_cell.angle_gamma   90.00
#
_symmetry.space_group_name_H-M   'P 1'
#
loop_
_entity.id
_entity.type
_entity.pdbx_description
1 polymer ?
#
loop_
_entity_poly.entity_id
_entity_poly.type
_entity_poly.pdbx_seq_one_letter_code
_entity_poly.pdbx_strand_id
1 'polypeptide(L)'
;MRRSRYGGLAALLPLLLSGVLAGCGDDDEPRSAMTVRVLVRDINIRPEGVDCAGTGPYTYFHNKAPYRVVDAGGATLAEGVLPPGKSVRTFEEDLEVERIPTFCEFAIPVTVTRRDAYRLVVDDRKPIDLTEDTSEGPALVAVVPS
;
A
#
# COMPACT_ATOMS: atom_id res chain seq x y z
N MET A 1 6.39 -1.21 -78.24
CA MET A 1 6.36 -2.52 -77.55
C MET A 1 7.77 -2.90 -77.12
N ARG A 2 7.88 -3.56 -75.95
CA ARG A 2 9.05 -4.19 -75.31
C ARG A 2 10.09 -3.30 -74.59
N ARG A 3 9.89 -3.25 -73.27
CA ARG A 3 10.84 -3.00 -72.17
C ARG A 3 11.88 -4.13 -72.06
N SER A 4 13.08 -3.80 -71.56
CA SER A 4 13.72 -4.38 -70.36
C SER A 4 15.04 -3.64 -70.07
N ARG A 5 15.32 -3.00 -68.90
CA ARG A 5 15.49 -3.53 -67.52
C ARG A 5 16.74 -4.44 -67.42
N TYR A 6 17.73 -4.31 -66.54
CA TYR A 6 18.05 -3.51 -65.34
C TYR A 6 19.58 -3.54 -65.15
N GLY A 7 20.13 -2.67 -64.30
CA GLY A 7 21.51 -2.83 -63.79
C GLY A 7 21.89 -1.73 -62.81
N GLY A 8 21.18 -1.61 -61.68
CA GLY A 8 21.52 -0.68 -60.60
C GLY A 8 22.70 -1.20 -59.79
N LEU A 9 23.80 -0.46 -59.77
CA LEU A 9 24.98 -0.70 -58.95
C LEU A 9 24.88 0.06 -57.63
N ALA A 10 25.26 -0.66 -56.58
CA ALA A 10 25.31 -0.30 -55.17
C ALA A 10 25.96 1.06 -54.86
N ALA A 11 25.38 1.76 -53.89
CA ALA A 11 26.12 2.69 -53.04
C ALA A 11 25.66 2.50 -51.59
N LEU A 12 26.59 1.99 -50.79
CA LEU A 12 26.52 1.82 -49.34
C LEU A 12 26.37 3.19 -48.66
N LEU A 13 25.39 3.34 -47.77
CA LEU A 13 25.32 4.46 -46.82
C LEU A 13 25.57 3.94 -45.39
N PRO A 14 26.53 4.52 -44.65
CA PRO A 14 26.96 3.99 -43.37
C PRO A 14 26.02 4.40 -42.22
N LEU A 15 26.03 3.53 -41.21
CA LEU A 15 25.37 3.65 -39.91
C LEU A 15 25.63 4.99 -39.22
N LEU A 16 24.55 5.65 -38.79
CA LEU A 16 24.55 6.57 -37.65
C LEU A 16 23.33 6.27 -36.78
N LEU A 17 23.38 5.13 -36.08
CA LEU A 17 22.53 4.88 -34.92
C LEU A 17 23.11 5.64 -33.74
N SER A 18 22.71 6.90 -33.58
CA SER A 18 22.91 7.66 -32.34
C SER A 18 21.94 7.14 -31.29
N GLY A 19 22.26 5.96 -30.74
CA GLY A 19 21.62 5.43 -29.55
C GLY A 19 22.01 6.29 -28.36
N VAL A 20 21.23 7.34 -28.09
CA VAL A 20 21.21 7.94 -26.78
C VAL A 20 20.50 6.92 -25.89
N LEU A 21 21.27 5.99 -25.35
CA LEU A 21 20.92 5.28 -24.13
C LEU A 21 20.85 6.36 -23.04
N ALA A 22 19.74 7.09 -23.00
CA ALA A 22 19.27 7.70 -21.78
C ALA A 22 19.06 6.51 -20.85
N GLY A 23 20.09 6.23 -20.04
CA GLY A 23 19.96 5.30 -18.94
C GLY A 23 18.71 5.71 -18.20
N CYS A 24 17.77 4.78 -18.05
CA CYS A 24 16.85 4.81 -16.94
C CYS A 24 17.75 4.82 -15.70
N GLY A 25 18.11 6.03 -15.25
CA GLY A 25 18.55 6.21 -13.90
C GLY A 25 17.38 5.74 -13.06
N ASP A 26 17.51 4.57 -12.46
CA ASP A 26 17.08 4.40 -11.08
C ASP A 26 17.82 5.50 -10.29
N ASP A 27 17.35 6.74 -10.42
CA ASP A 27 17.48 7.70 -9.35
C ASP A 27 16.79 7.00 -8.19
N ASP A 28 17.60 6.44 -7.30
CA ASP A 28 17.17 5.63 -6.17
C ASP A 28 16.35 6.56 -5.27
N GLU A 29 15.07 6.69 -5.60
CA GLU A 29 14.20 7.65 -4.92
C GLU A 29 14.20 7.28 -3.43
N PRO A 30 14.34 8.25 -2.52
CA PRO A 30 14.48 7.97 -1.12
C PRO A 30 13.32 7.09 -0.61
N ARG A 31 13.65 5.87 -0.18
CA ARG A 31 12.68 4.93 0.42
C ARG A 31 12.69 5.07 1.93
N SER A 32 11.53 4.88 2.55
CA SER A 32 11.36 4.91 4.00
C SER A 32 10.56 3.66 4.41
N ALA A 33 11.07 2.94 5.41
CA ALA A 33 10.30 1.89 6.08
C ALA A 33 9.31 2.54 7.04
N MET A 34 8.09 2.01 7.12
CA MET A 34 7.07 2.44 8.07
C MET A 34 6.06 1.31 8.35
N THR A 35 5.23 1.48 9.39
CA THR A 35 4.15 0.52 9.70
C THR A 35 2.80 1.20 9.54
N VAL A 36 2.03 0.81 8.52
CA VAL A 36 0.65 1.27 8.41
C VAL A 36 -0.19 0.53 9.45
N ARG A 37 -0.57 1.23 10.52
CA ARG A 37 -1.52 0.76 11.52
C ARG A 37 -2.94 1.09 11.07
N VAL A 38 -3.86 0.15 11.22
CA VAL A 38 -5.28 0.37 10.93
C VAL A 38 -6.11 -0.20 12.05
N LEU A 39 -6.87 0.66 12.73
CA LEU A 39 -7.82 0.27 13.77
C LEU A 39 -9.21 0.17 13.16
N VAL A 40 -9.70 -1.07 13.05
CA VAL A 40 -11.02 -1.37 12.53
C VAL A 40 -11.95 -1.69 13.68
N ARG A 41 -13.18 -1.18 13.65
CA ARG A 41 -14.18 -1.57 14.65
C ARG A 41 -14.41 -3.08 14.60
N ASP A 42 -14.16 -3.71 15.74
CA ASP A 42 -14.53 -5.09 16.02
C ASP A 42 -15.70 -5.04 16.99
N ILE A 43 -16.92 -5.32 16.53
CA ILE A 43 -18.13 -5.27 17.39
C ILE A 43 -18.18 -6.40 18.44
N ASN A 44 -17.07 -7.11 18.64
CA ASN A 44 -16.94 -8.24 19.54
C ASN A 44 -16.18 -7.84 20.81
N ILE A 45 -16.65 -8.35 21.95
CA ILE A 45 -15.91 -8.31 23.22
C ILE A 45 -15.01 -9.55 23.26
N ARG A 46 -13.71 -9.40 23.49
CA ARG A 46 -12.73 -10.50 23.46
C ARG A 46 -11.50 -10.20 24.33
N PRO A 47 -10.65 -11.19 24.62
CA PRO A 47 -9.33 -10.92 25.19
C PRO A 47 -8.48 -10.07 24.24
N GLU A 48 -7.54 -9.31 24.79
CA GLU A 48 -6.53 -8.58 24.02
C GLU A 48 -5.50 -9.53 23.38
N GLY A 49 -4.94 -9.15 22.23
CA GLY A 49 -3.87 -9.85 21.52
C GLY A 49 -4.29 -11.06 20.69
N VAL A 50 -5.58 -11.40 20.65
CA VAL A 50 -6.08 -12.54 19.87
C VAL A 50 -6.39 -12.12 18.43
N ASP A 51 -6.40 -13.10 17.52
CA ASP A 51 -6.73 -12.85 16.11
C ASP A 51 -8.17 -12.34 15.95
N CYS A 52 -8.34 -11.36 15.06
CA CYS A 52 -9.61 -10.75 14.73
C CYS A 52 -9.70 -10.37 13.24
N ALA A 53 -10.90 -9.94 12.85
CA ALA A 53 -11.17 -9.35 11.53
C ALA A 53 -12.15 -8.18 11.70
N GLY A 54 -12.22 -7.33 10.68
CA GLY A 54 -13.17 -6.23 10.61
C GLY A 54 -14.62 -6.72 10.52
N THR A 55 -15.54 -5.88 10.98
CA THR A 55 -16.98 -6.21 11.06
C THR A 55 -17.84 -5.11 10.42
N GLY A 56 -19.11 -5.41 10.15
CA GLY A 56 -20.06 -4.47 9.56
C GLY A 56 -19.58 -3.93 8.20
N PRO A 57 -19.42 -2.61 8.03
CA PRO A 57 -18.93 -2.04 6.77
C PRO A 57 -17.45 -2.36 6.48
N TYR A 58 -16.71 -2.94 7.43
CA TYR A 58 -15.27 -3.24 7.33
C TYR A 58 -14.96 -4.72 7.17
N THR A 59 -15.91 -5.55 6.74
CA THR A 59 -15.69 -7.00 6.54
C THR A 59 -14.61 -7.33 5.51
N TYR A 60 -14.21 -6.37 4.67
CA TYR A 60 -13.10 -6.50 3.73
C TYR A 60 -11.72 -6.41 4.40
N PHE A 61 -11.65 -6.00 5.67
CA PHE A 61 -10.43 -6.09 6.47
C PHE A 61 -10.35 -7.47 7.13
N HIS A 62 -9.60 -8.38 6.53
CA HIS A 62 -9.36 -9.71 7.07
C HIS A 62 -7.98 -10.22 6.70
N ASN A 63 -7.53 -11.27 7.41
CA ASN A 63 -6.30 -11.97 7.09
C ASN A 63 -6.29 -12.35 5.60
N LYS A 64 -5.16 -12.07 4.93
CA LYS A 64 -4.91 -12.29 3.50
C LYS A 64 -5.68 -11.41 2.52
N ALA A 65 -6.46 -10.42 2.98
CA ALA A 65 -7.04 -9.45 2.06
C ALA A 65 -5.91 -8.70 1.31
N PRO A 66 -6.00 -8.51 0.00
CA PRO A 66 -4.97 -7.79 -0.74
C PRO A 66 -4.97 -6.32 -0.34
N TYR A 67 -3.80 -5.71 -0.25
CA TYR A 67 -3.65 -4.27 -0.02
C TYR A 67 -2.70 -3.62 -1.03
N ARG A 68 -2.89 -2.33 -1.23
CA ARG A 68 -1.96 -1.43 -1.92
C ARG A 68 -1.81 -0.14 -1.13
N VAL A 69 -0.58 0.34 -1.00
CA VAL A 69 -0.29 1.72 -0.59
C VAL A 69 -0.04 2.52 -1.85
N VAL A 70 -0.79 3.59 -2.03
CA VAL A 70 -0.73 4.45 -3.22
C VAL A 70 -0.39 5.89 -2.84
N ASP A 71 0.18 6.64 -3.78
CA ASP A 71 0.38 8.08 -3.61
C ASP A 71 -0.90 8.90 -3.93
N ALA A 72 -0.78 10.22 -3.86
CA ALA A 72 -1.88 11.14 -4.18
C ALA A 72 -2.41 11.00 -5.63
N GLY A 73 -1.52 10.66 -6.58
CA GLY A 73 -1.84 10.41 -7.98
C GLY A 73 -2.38 9.00 -8.26
N GLY A 74 -2.36 8.11 -7.27
CA GLY A 74 -2.83 6.73 -7.37
C GLY A 74 -1.76 5.73 -7.84
N ALA A 75 -0.49 6.14 -7.96
CA ALA A 75 0.58 5.22 -8.26
C ALA A 75 0.81 4.25 -7.09
N THR A 76 0.95 2.95 -7.37
CA THR A 76 1.19 1.95 -6.33
C THR A 76 2.65 1.98 -5.90
N LEU A 77 2.87 2.18 -4.59
CA LEU A 77 4.19 2.27 -3.98
C LEU A 77 4.58 0.98 -3.24
N ALA A 78 3.59 0.27 -2.72
CA ALA A 78 3.75 -1.04 -2.09
C ALA A 78 2.45 -1.84 -2.22
N GLU A 79 2.56 -3.16 -2.26
CA GLU A 79 1.42 -4.07 -2.30
C GLU A 79 1.73 -5.36 -1.54
N GLY A 80 0.67 -6.07 -1.14
CA GLY A 80 0.81 -7.32 -0.42
C GLY A 80 -0.53 -7.86 0.05
N VAL A 81 -0.49 -8.66 1.10
CA VAL A 81 -1.68 -9.19 1.76
C VAL A 81 -1.67 -8.84 3.24
N LEU A 82 -2.85 -8.53 3.79
CA LEU A 82 -2.97 -8.15 5.19
C LEU A 82 -2.55 -9.32 6.10
N PRO A 83 -1.77 -9.05 7.16
CA PRO A 83 -1.55 -10.02 8.23
C PRO A 83 -2.87 -10.30 8.99
N PRO A 84 -2.91 -11.31 9.88
CA PRO A 84 -4.01 -11.41 10.83
C PRO A 84 -4.11 -10.12 11.65
N GLY A 85 -5.32 -9.62 11.82
CA GLY A 85 -5.56 -8.51 12.74
C GLY A 85 -5.45 -8.98 14.19
N LYS A 86 -5.09 -8.07 15.10
CA LYS A 86 -4.95 -8.33 16.54
C LYS A 86 -5.91 -7.46 17.34
N SER A 87 -6.54 -8.07 18.34
CA SER A 87 -7.43 -7.33 19.23
C SER A 87 -6.63 -6.40 20.13
N VAL A 88 -6.98 -5.13 20.14
CA VAL A 88 -6.34 -4.11 20.99
C VAL A 88 -7.43 -3.36 21.75
N ARG A 89 -7.16 -2.97 23.00
CA ARG A 89 -8.20 -2.36 23.86
C ARG A 89 -8.67 -1.03 23.28
N THR A 90 -9.95 -0.72 23.50
CA THR A 90 -10.53 0.56 23.05
C THR A 90 -10.17 1.74 23.95
N PHE A 91 -9.76 1.49 25.19
CA PHE A 91 -9.46 2.53 26.19
C PHE A 91 -8.39 2.05 27.19
N GLU A 92 -7.82 2.97 27.97
CA GLU A 92 -6.65 2.75 28.85
C GLU A 92 -7.02 2.26 30.25
N GLU A 93 -8.28 2.37 30.64
CA GLU A 93 -8.76 1.87 31.93
C GLU A 93 -8.76 0.34 32.00
N ASP A 94 -8.34 -0.20 33.13
CA ASP A 94 -8.55 -1.62 33.44
C ASP A 94 -9.98 -1.84 33.91
N LEU A 95 -10.71 -2.72 33.23
CA LEU A 95 -12.08 -3.09 33.59
C LEU A 95 -12.15 -4.27 34.55
N GLU A 96 -11.01 -4.81 34.97
CA GLU A 96 -10.91 -5.99 35.85
C GLU A 96 -11.64 -7.22 35.28
N VAL A 97 -11.76 -7.29 33.95
CA VAL A 97 -12.38 -8.41 33.22
C VAL A 97 -11.51 -8.86 32.06
N GLU A 98 -11.52 -10.17 31.78
CA GLU A 98 -10.72 -10.76 30.70
C GLU A 98 -11.20 -10.33 29.30
N ARG A 99 -12.50 -10.11 29.13
CA ARG A 99 -13.11 -9.76 27.85
C ARG A 99 -13.55 -8.31 27.88
N ILE A 100 -12.95 -7.52 27.00
CA ILE A 100 -13.13 -6.08 26.94
C ILE A 100 -13.55 -5.64 25.53
N PRO A 101 -14.09 -4.43 25.37
CA PRO A 101 -14.21 -3.77 24.07
C PRO A 101 -12.83 -3.62 23.42
N THR A 102 -12.73 -4.05 22.16
CA THR A 102 -11.49 -4.00 21.39
C THR A 102 -11.70 -3.44 19.99
N PHE A 103 -10.66 -2.83 19.43
CA PHE A 103 -10.49 -2.71 17.99
C PHE A 103 -9.77 -3.93 17.43
N CYS A 104 -9.94 -4.16 16.12
CA CYS A 104 -9.05 -5.04 15.38
C CYS A 104 -7.97 -4.23 14.68
N GLU A 105 -6.74 -4.36 15.15
CA GLU A 105 -5.56 -3.70 14.60
C GLU A 105 -4.94 -4.54 13.48
N PHE A 106 -4.68 -3.92 12.33
CA PHE A 106 -3.80 -4.45 11.30
C PHE A 106 -2.52 -3.62 11.27
N ALA A 107 -1.38 -4.24 11.60
CA ALA A 107 -0.05 -3.63 11.52
C ALA A 107 0.65 -4.10 10.25
N ILE A 108 0.76 -3.22 9.26
CA ILE A 108 1.23 -3.56 7.90
C ILE A 108 2.63 -2.93 7.70
N PRO A 109 3.71 -3.70 7.84
CA PRO A 109 5.05 -3.18 7.56
C PRO A 109 5.22 -2.95 6.06
N VAL A 110 5.61 -1.75 5.66
CA VAL A 110 5.83 -1.37 4.27
C VAL A 110 7.13 -0.59 4.11
N THR A 111 7.74 -0.69 2.92
CA THR A 111 8.80 0.21 2.49
C THR A 111 8.28 0.95 1.27
N VAL A 112 8.17 2.27 1.36
CA VAL A 112 7.61 3.10 0.30
C VAL A 112 8.58 4.20 -0.09
N THR A 113 8.50 4.65 -1.34
CA THR A 113 9.15 5.89 -1.74
C THR A 113 8.53 7.07 -1.00
N ARG A 114 9.35 8.06 -0.60
CA ARG A 114 8.88 9.27 0.07
C ARG A 114 7.95 10.09 -0.82
N ARG A 115 6.78 10.45 -0.30
CA ARG A 115 5.74 11.27 -0.93
C ARG A 115 5.10 12.18 0.12
N ASP A 116 4.36 13.19 -0.34
CA ASP A 116 3.67 14.15 0.54
C ASP A 116 2.39 13.57 1.16
N ALA A 117 1.81 12.55 0.52
CA ALA A 117 0.59 11.89 0.98
C ALA A 117 0.53 10.45 0.49
N TYR A 118 -0.10 9.61 1.31
CA TYR A 118 -0.31 8.20 1.05
C TYR A 118 -1.77 7.82 1.27
N ARG A 119 -2.24 6.78 0.57
CA ARG A 119 -3.54 6.15 0.82
C ARG A 119 -3.41 4.64 0.84
N LEU A 120 -4.19 3.98 1.69
CA LEU A 120 -4.33 2.53 1.73
C LEU A 120 -5.58 2.11 0.95
N VAL A 121 -5.41 1.14 0.07
CA VAL A 121 -6.47 0.43 -0.63
C VAL A 121 -6.45 -1.01 -0.13
N VAL A 122 -7.60 -1.53 0.29
CA VAL A 122 -7.77 -2.94 0.68
C VAL A 122 -8.90 -3.51 -0.15
N ASP A 123 -8.70 -4.69 -0.75
CA ASP A 123 -9.72 -5.39 -1.54
C ASP A 123 -10.38 -4.51 -2.62
N ASP A 124 -9.56 -3.66 -3.26
CA ASP A 124 -9.96 -2.66 -4.27
C ASP A 124 -11.12 -1.74 -3.85
N ARG A 125 -11.30 -1.55 -2.53
CA ARG A 125 -12.27 -0.61 -1.97
C ARG A 125 -11.78 0.84 -2.07
N LYS A 126 -12.66 1.75 -1.65
CA LYS A 126 -12.36 3.18 -1.61
C LYS A 126 -11.04 3.41 -0.84
N PRO A 127 -10.07 4.16 -1.42
CA PRO A 127 -8.83 4.50 -0.73
C PRO A 127 -9.09 5.22 0.59
N ILE A 128 -8.26 4.93 1.59
CA ILE A 128 -8.27 5.51 2.91
C ILE A 128 -7.01 6.36 3.05
N ASP A 129 -7.14 7.65 3.33
CA ASP A 129 -6.00 8.53 3.51
C ASP A 129 -5.19 8.11 4.74
N LEU A 130 -3.86 8.13 4.62
CA LEU A 130 -2.95 7.87 5.75
C LEU A 130 -2.63 9.18 6.43
N THR A 131 -2.90 9.25 7.73
CA THR A 131 -2.70 10.45 8.57
C THR A 131 -1.84 10.11 9.77
N GLU A 132 -1.11 11.08 10.30
CA GLU A 132 -0.37 10.94 11.56
C GLU A 132 -1.30 10.51 12.71
N ASP A 133 -0.77 9.72 13.64
CA ASP A 133 -1.47 9.33 14.86
C ASP A 133 -1.48 10.49 15.85
N THR A 134 -2.49 11.35 15.71
CA THR A 134 -2.73 12.53 16.57
C THR A 134 -3.84 12.28 17.60
N SER A 135 -4.22 11.01 17.78
CA SER A 135 -5.41 10.60 18.54
C SER A 135 -5.09 10.48 20.04
N GLU A 136 -5.75 11.27 20.90
CA GLU A 136 -6.02 10.84 22.28
C GLU A 136 -7.20 9.86 22.23
N GLY A 137 -6.93 8.56 22.45
CA GLY A 137 -7.88 7.46 22.26
C GLY A 137 -8.04 7.06 20.78
N PRO A 138 -8.47 5.81 20.47
CA PRO A 138 -8.21 5.24 19.16
C PRO A 138 -9.30 5.67 18.16
N ALA A 139 -9.04 6.76 17.43
CA ALA A 139 -9.82 7.15 16.28
C ALA A 139 -9.61 6.15 15.13
N LEU A 140 -10.69 5.90 14.39
CA LEU A 140 -10.71 5.09 13.18
C LEU A 140 -9.62 5.55 12.19
N VAL A 141 -8.70 4.62 11.89
CA VAL A 141 -7.54 4.77 10.99
C VAL A 141 -6.48 5.77 11.49
N ALA A 142 -5.71 5.36 12.49
CA ALA A 142 -4.45 6.03 12.84
C ALA A 142 -3.27 5.34 12.13
N VAL A 143 -2.57 6.06 11.24
CA VAL A 143 -1.35 5.56 10.59
C VAL A 143 -0.14 6.07 11.35
N VAL A 144 0.72 5.15 11.79
CA VAL A 144 1.96 5.49 12.48
C VAL A 144 3.15 5.34 11.52
N PRO A 145 3.67 6.41 10.92
CA PRO A 145 5.03 6.35 10.39
C PRO A 145 5.99 6.11 11.56
N SER A 146 6.90 5.15 11.40
CA SER A 146 7.91 4.81 12.41
C SER A 146 8.91 5.95 12.64
#